data_AF-A0A369YC76-F1
#
_entry.id   AF-A0A369YC76-F1
#
_cell.length_a   1.000
_cell.length_b   1.000
_cell.length_c   1.000
_cell.angle_alpha   90.00
_cell.angle_beta   90.00
_cell.angle_gamma   90.00
#
_symmetry.space_group_name_H-M   'P 1'
#
loop_
_entity.id
_entity.type
_entity.pdbx_description
1 polymer ?
#
loop_
_entity_poly.entity_id
_entity_poly.type
_entity_poly.pdbx_seq_one_letter_code
_entity_poly.pdbx_strand_id
1 'polypeptide(L)' 'MRCRQATRLISDAHERELALDELLGLRVHLLICPHCRQFQRNCHQLSQMMRTFKQLENQEK' A
#
# COMPACT_ATOMS: atom_id res chain seq x y z
N MET A 1 -9.68 -6.57 12.46
CA MET A 1 -8.36 -5.91 12.53
C MET A 1 -8.48 -4.49 13.05
N ARG A 2 -7.46 -3.97 13.74
CA ARG A 2 -7.36 -2.55 14.15
C ARG A 2 -6.62 -1.74 13.08
N CYS A 3 -6.78 -0.41 13.07
CA CYS A 3 -6.11 0.46 12.09
C CYS A 3 -4.59 0.23 12.01
N ARG A 4 -3.91 0.05 13.16
CA ARG A 4 -2.48 -0.26 13.21
C ARG A 4 -2.09 -1.54 12.47
N GLN A 5 -2.94 -2.56 12.53
CA GLN A 5 -2.73 -3.81 11.81
C GLN A 5 -3.01 -3.63 10.31
N ALA A 6 -4.05 -2.88 9.96
CA ALA A 6 -4.35 -2.54 8.57
C ALA A 6 -3.21 -1.76 7.91
N THR A 7 -2.68 -0.72 8.57
CA THR A 7 -1.55 0.07 8.05
C THR A 7 -0.28 -0.78 7.90
N ARG A 8 -0.03 -1.73 8.81
CA ARG A 8 1.06 -2.70 8.65
C ARG A 8 0.86 -3.57 7.41
N LEU A 9 -0.31 -4.20 7.25
CA LEU A 9 -0.60 -5.03 6.08
C LEU A 9 -0.55 -4.24 4.76
N ILE A 10 -0.95 -2.97 4.76
CA ILE A 10 -0.82 -2.08 3.61
C ILE A 10 0.66 -1.86 3.26
N SER A 11 1.52 -1.65 4.25
CA SER A 11 2.97 -1.51 4.05
C SER A 11 3.59 -2.82 3.55
N ASP A 12 3.27 -3.93 4.21
CA ASP A 12 3.76 -5.27 3.86
C ASP A 12 3.43 -5.62 2.39
N ALA A 13 2.26 -5.21 1.89
CA ALA A 13 1.84 -5.45 0.50
C ALA A 13 2.80 -4.87 -0.56
N HIS A 14 3.66 -3.92 -0.18
CA HIS A 14 4.68 -3.35 -1.07
C HIS A 14 5.98 -4.17 -1.08
N GLU A 15 6.21 -5.01 -0.08
CA GLU A 15 7.44 -5.79 0.11
C GLU A 15 7.21 -7.30 -0.11
N ARG A 16 6.01 -7.79 0.21
CA ARG A 16 5.60 -9.19 0.09
C ARG A 16 4.17 -9.31 -0.41
N GLU A 17 3.85 -10.49 -0.92
CA GLU A 17 2.46 -10.85 -1.16
C GLU A 17 1.74 -11.12 0.18
N LEU A 18 0.51 -10.63 0.28
CA LEU A 18 -0.36 -10.87 1.42
C LEU A 18 -1.02 -12.23 1.26
N ALA A 19 -1.18 -12.96 2.37
CA ALA A 19 -2.01 -14.16 2.38
C ALA A 19 -3.49 -13.80 2.13
N LEU A 20 -4.28 -14.75 1.62
CA LEU A 20 -5.67 -14.50 1.20
C LEU A 20 -6.56 -14.02 2.36
N ASP A 21 -6.33 -14.53 3.56
CA ASP A 21 -7.00 -14.14 4.80
C ASP A 21 -6.63 -12.72 5.24
N GLU A 22 -5.34 -12.37 5.18
CA GLU A 22 -4.84 -11.01 5.43
C GLU A 22 -5.46 -10.01 4.46
N LEU A 23 -5.49 -10.37 3.16
CA LEU A 23 -6.04 -9.55 2.10
C LEU A 23 -7.55 -9.34 2.28
N LEU A 24 -8.30 -10.41 2.59
CA LEU A 24 -9.74 -10.32 2.80
C LEU A 24 -10.07 -9.44 4.00
N GLY A 25 -9.39 -9.67 5.13
CA GLY A 25 -9.55 -8.85 6.32
C GLY A 25 -9.24 -7.38 6.04
N LEU A 26 -8.18 -7.11 5.25
CA LEU A 26 -7.77 -5.75 4.92
C LEU A 26 -8.82 -5.08 4.04
N ARG A 27 -9.34 -5.76 3.02
CA ARG A 27 -10.41 -5.25 2.16
C ARG A 27 -11.66 -4.87 2.96
N VAL A 28 -12.10 -5.72 3.87
CA VAL A 28 -13.26 -5.44 4.74
C VAL A 28 -12.98 -4.21 5.62
N HIS A 29 -11.80 -4.11 6.23
CA HIS A 29 -11.45 -2.94 7.04
C HIS A 29 -11.40 -1.64 6.23
N LEU A 30 -10.88 -1.71 5.00
CA LEU A 30 -10.84 -0.56 4.12
C LEU A 30 -12.24 -0.06 3.76
N LEU A 31 -13.24 -0.95 3.61
CA LEU A 31 -14.63 -0.56 3.35
C LEU A 31 -15.20 0.33 4.47
N ILE A 32 -14.87 0.06 5.73
CA ILE A 32 -15.41 0.77 6.90
C ILE A 32 -14.55 1.94 7.37
N CYS A 33 -13.25 1.95 7.07
CA CYS A 33 -12.32 2.96 7.58
C CYS A 33 -11.77 3.84 6.44
N PRO A 34 -12.27 5.09 6.29
CA PRO A 34 -11.80 6.00 5.25
C PRO A 34 -10.32 6.41 5.44
N HIS A 35 -9.84 6.51 6.68
CA HIS A 35 -8.45 6.88 6.97
C HIS A 35 -7.45 5.83 6.46
N CYS A 36 -7.71 4.54 6.73
CA CYS A 36 -6.87 3.46 6.21
C CYS A 36 -6.92 3.39 4.69
N ARG A 37 -8.06 3.72 4.08
CA ARG A 37 -8.20 3.83 2.61
C ARG A 37 -7.36 4.95 2.03
N GLN A 38 -7.33 6.11 2.67
CA GLN A 38 -6.47 7.22 2.26
C GLN A 38 -5.00 6.86 2.44
N PHE A 39 -4.65 6.21 3.54
CA PHE A 39 -3.28 5.74 3.78
C PHE A 39 -2.81 4.79 2.67
N GLN A 40 -3.63 3.80 2.28
CA GLN A 40 -3.33 2.90 1.17
C GLN A 40 -3.08 3.66 -0.14
N ARG A 41 -3.92 4.67 -0.45
CA ARG A 41 -3.75 5.51 -1.65
C ARG A 41 -2.44 6.29 -1.60
N ASN A 42 -2.10 6.88 -0.46
CA ASN A 42 -0.86 7.63 -0.29
C ASN A 42 0.37 6.72 -0.49
N CYS A 43 0.38 5.51 0.08
CA CYS A 43 1.45 4.54 -0.12
C CYS A 43 1.61 4.14 -1.60
N HIS A 44 0.48 3.93 -2.30
CA HIS A 44 0.50 3.64 -3.73
C HIS A 44 1.09 4.79 -4.55
N GLN A 45 0.65 6.03 -4.28
CA GLN A 45 1.17 7.23 -4.96
C GLN A 45 2.68 7.39 -4.74
N LEU A 46 3.15 7.22 -3.49
CA LEU A 46 4.57 7.28 -3.18
C LEU A 46 5.37 6.22 -3.96
N SER A 47 4.87 4.99 -4.02
CA SER A 47 5.50 3.91 -4.80
C SER A 47 5.56 4.23 -6.29
N GLN A 48 4.51 4.84 -6.86
CA GLN A 48 4.50 5.28 -8.25
C GLN A 48 5.53 6.38 -8.49
N MET A 49 5.58 7.40 -7.63
CA MET A 49 6.56 8.49 -7.74
C MET A 49 8.00 7.96 -7.72
N MET A 50 8.31 7.02 -6.81
CA MET A 50 9.64 6.39 -6.76
C MET A 50 9.97 5.60 -8.03
N ARG A 51 8.99 4.91 -8.62
CA ARG A 51 9.18 4.19 -9.91
C ARG A 51 9.43 5.17 -11.05
N THR A 52 8.67 6.26 -11.13
CA THR A 52 8.89 7.32 -12.12
C THR A 52 10.26 7.95 -11.95
N PHE A 53 10.68 8.24 -10.71
CA PHE A 53 12.01 8.78 -10.42
C PHE A 53 13.12 7.85 -10.91
N LYS A 54 13.02 6.55 -10.61
CA LYS A 54 13.98 5.54 -11.09
C LYS A 54 14.00 5.44 -12.63
N GLN A 55 12.85 5.61 -13.28
CA GLN A 55 12.77 5.62 -14.75
C GLN A 55 13.50 6.84 -15.34
N LEU A 56 13.28 8.03 -14.78
CA LEU A 56 13.95 9.26 -15.21
C LEU A 56 15.47 9.15 -15.06
N GLU A 57 15.97 8.67 -13.90
CA GLU A 57 17.40 8.44 -13.68
C GLU A 57 18.01 7.49 -14.73
N ASN A 58 17.25 6.48 -15.16
CA ASN A 58 17.70 5.49 -16.14
C ASN A 58 17.60 5.98 -17.59
N GLN A 59 16.96 7.14 -17.85
CA GLN A 59 16.95 7.79 -19.17
C GLN A 59 18.06 8.83 -19.34
N GLU A 60 18.63 9.32 -18.23
CA GLU A 60 19.77 10.26 -18.23
C GLU A 60 21.14 9.55 -18.29
N LYS A 61 21.17 8.21 -18.20
CA LYS A 61 22.34 7.35 -18.43
C LYS A 61 22.34 6.77 -19.83
#